data_AF-A0A822A8U5-F1
#
_entry.id   AF-A0A822A8U5-F1
#
_cell.length_a   1.000
_cell.length_b   1.000
_cell.length_c   1.000
_cell.angle_alpha   90.00
_cell.angle_beta   90.00
_cell.angle_gamma   90.00
#
_symmetry.space_group_name_H-M   'P 1'
#
loop_
_entity.id
_entity.type
_entity.pdbx_description
1 polymer ?
#
loop_
_entity_poly.entity_id
_entity_poly.type
_entity_poly.pdbx_seq_one_letter_code
_entity_poly.pdbx_strand_id
1 'polypeptide(L)'
;MDKENFRFYIKVRTALDIEARTIHDELYTVFGDEAPSYRTVARWSQWFREGQEEAGDEGRPGRPVTETTSENIEQVQSIIDDDAFVTVDELQEQIDLSHGT
;
A
#
# COMPACT_ATOMS: atom_id res chain seq x y z
N MET A 1 5.59 20.72 3.60
CA MET A 1 6.53 20.00 2.69
C MET A 1 5.94 18.62 2.40
N ASP A 2 5.93 18.14 1.15
CA ASP A 2 5.34 16.83 0.83
C ASP A 2 6.15 15.65 1.39
N LYS A 3 5.48 14.51 1.65
CA LYS A 3 6.12 13.30 2.20
C LYS A 3 7.27 12.78 1.34
N GLU A 4 7.16 12.95 0.02
CA GLU A 4 8.19 12.57 -0.95
C GLU A 4 9.47 13.42 -0.79
N ASN A 5 9.32 14.71 -0.49
CA ASN A 5 10.45 15.61 -0.25
C ASN A 5 11.21 15.24 1.04
N PHE A 6 10.50 14.87 2.12
CA PHE A 6 11.14 14.38 3.33
C PHE A 6 11.91 13.08 3.07
N ARG A 7 11.31 12.17 2.30
CA ARG A 7 11.92 10.88 1.94
C ARG A 7 13.19 11.08 1.11
N PHE A 8 13.15 11.97 0.13
CA PHE A 8 14.33 12.34 -0.67
C PHE A 8 15.44 12.95 0.19
N TYR A 9 15.10 13.89 1.08
CA TYR A 9 16.07 14.49 2.00
C TYR A 9 16.75 13.43 2.88
N ILE A 10 15.96 12.55 3.49
CA ILE A 10 16.46 11.47 4.35
C ILE A 10 17.34 10.50 3.54
N LYS A 11 16.99 10.19 2.29
CA LYS A 11 17.81 9.36 1.38
C LYS A 11 19.19 9.97 1.19
N VAL A 12 19.25 11.24 0.77
CA VAL A 12 20.50 11.94 0.50
C VAL A 12 21.36 12.02 1.77
N ARG A 13 20.78 12.37 2.91
CA ARG A 13 21.53 12.45 4.18
C ARG A 13 22.02 11.09 4.66
N THR A 14 21.22 10.05 4.50
CA THR A 14 21.63 8.67 4.84
C THR A 14 22.80 8.21 3.97
N ALA A 15 22.78 8.54 2.66
CA ALA A 15 23.88 8.23 1.74
C ALA A 15 25.17 9.01 2.04
N LEU A 16 25.08 10.09 2.82
CA LEU A 16 26.23 10.83 3.36
C LEU A 16 26.69 10.30 4.75
N ASP A 17 26.23 9.12 5.15
CA ASP A 17 26.52 8.48 6.45
C ASP A 17 26.12 9.34 7.67
N ILE A 18 25.12 10.20 7.51
CA ILE A 18 24.59 10.99 8.63
C ILE A 18 23.65 10.12 9.46
N GLU A 19 23.76 10.22 10.78
CA GLU A 19 22.90 9.49 11.70
C GLU A 19 21.44 9.96 11.63
N ALA A 20 20.50 9.02 11.76
CA ALA A 20 19.06 9.30 11.69
C ALA A 20 18.60 10.33 12.74
N ARG A 21 19.29 10.40 13.88
CA ARG A 21 19.01 11.39 14.94
C ARG A 21 19.30 12.81 14.46
N THR A 22 20.47 13.03 13.87
CA THR A 22 20.85 14.33 13.30
C THR A 22 19.89 14.74 12.19
N ILE A 23 19.52 13.80 11.31
CA ILE A 23 18.56 14.05 10.22
C ILE A 23 17.20 14.49 10.80
N HIS A 24 16.71 13.81 11.84
CA HIS A 24 15.47 14.19 12.51
C HIS A 24 15.56 15.58 13.14
N ASP A 25 16.66 15.89 13.82
CA ASP A 25 16.83 17.18 14.49
C ASP A 25 16.91 18.33 13.48
N GLU A 26 17.57 18.13 12.34
CA GLU A 26 17.56 19.09 11.22
C GLU A 26 16.14 19.31 10.67
N LEU A 27 15.39 18.23 10.44
CA LEU A 27 14.01 18.30 9.93
C LEU A 27 13.09 18.97 10.95
N TYR A 28 13.19 18.63 12.23
CA TYR A 28 12.39 19.22 13.29
C TYR A 28 12.71 20.70 13.51
N THR A 29 13.98 21.08 13.38
CA THR A 29 14.41 22.49 13.49
C THR A 29 13.78 23.36 12.40
N VAL A 30 13.60 22.82 11.19
CA VAL A 30 13.05 23.57 10.06
C VAL A 30 11.51 23.50 9.99
N PHE A 31 10.93 22.33 10.28
CA PHE A 31 9.51 22.04 10.03
C PHE A 31 8.67 21.83 11.30
N GLY A 32 9.29 21.73 12.48
CA GLY A 32 8.59 21.53 13.75
C GLY A 32 7.68 20.30 13.71
N ASP A 33 6.40 20.50 14.05
CA ASP A 33 5.39 19.42 14.10
C ASP A 33 5.00 18.86 12.72
N GLU A 34 5.32 19.56 11.63
CA GLU A 34 5.16 19.03 10.27
C GLU A 34 6.27 18.03 9.89
N ALA A 35 7.35 17.96 10.68
CA ALA A 35 8.44 17.04 10.42
C ALA A 35 8.01 15.57 10.66
N PRO A 36 8.58 14.62 9.90
CA PRO A 36 8.38 13.20 10.18
C PRO A 36 8.97 12.84 11.54
N SER A 37 8.25 11.99 12.28
CA SER A 37 8.73 11.50 13.57
C SER A 37 10.09 10.82 13.46
N TYR A 38 10.88 10.84 14.53
CA TYR A 38 12.16 10.14 14.60
C TYR A 38 12.08 8.67 14.18
N ARG A 39 11.02 7.95 14.57
CA ARG A 39 10.80 6.54 14.19
C ARG A 39 10.69 6.38 12.67
N THR A 40 9.99 7.29 12.00
CA THR A 40 9.85 7.30 10.53
C THR A 40 11.21 7.54 9.87
N VAL A 41 11.96 8.55 10.35
CA VAL A 41 13.30 8.88 9.84
C VAL A 41 14.25 7.70 9.99
N ALA A 42 14.27 7.05 11.17
CA ALA A 42 15.12 5.89 11.43
C ALA A 42 14.78 4.70 10.52
N ARG A 43 13.49 4.39 10.35
CA ARG A 43 13.03 3.33 9.45
C ARG A 43 13.47 3.57 8.01
N TRP A 44 13.24 4.78 7.48
CA TRP A 44 13.66 5.10 6.12
C TRP A 44 15.18 5.11 5.95
N SER A 45 15.92 5.62 6.95
CA SER A 45 17.39 5.57 6.94
C SER A 45 17.89 4.13 6.90
N GLN A 46 17.26 3.20 7.62
CA GLN A 46 17.60 1.78 7.55
C GLN A 46 17.31 1.22 6.15
N TRP A 47 16.11 1.44 5.61
CA TRP A 47 15.73 1.00 4.27
C TRP A 47 16.70 1.46 3.17
N PHE A 48 17.13 2.72 3.25
CA PHE A 48 18.08 3.27 2.28
C PHE A 48 19.48 2.65 2.41
N ARG A 49 19.95 2.33 3.63
CA ARG A 49 21.22 1.59 3.80
C ARG A 49 21.13 0.16 3.26
N GLU A 50 19.96 -0.44 3.33
CA GLU A 50 19.69 -1.78 2.80
C GLU A 50 19.49 -1.81 1.27
N GLY A 51 19.62 -0.66 0.59
CA GLY A 51 19.50 -0.57 -0.86
C GLY A 51 18.05 -0.62 -1.38
N GLN A 52 17.06 -0.47 -0.50
CA GLN A 52 15.65 -0.38 -0.89
C GLN A 52 15.36 1.04 -1.41
N GLU A 53 15.76 1.29 -2.67
CA GLU A 53 15.62 2.59 -3.31
C GLU A 53 14.24 2.86 -3.91
N GLU A 54 13.42 1.82 -4.13
CA GLU A 54 12.09 1.99 -4.69
C GLU A 54 11.13 2.58 -3.64
N ALA A 55 10.80 3.85 -3.88
CA ALA A 55 9.78 4.61 -3.18
C ALA A 55 8.39 4.46 -3.81
N GLY A 56 8.25 3.58 -4.80
CA GLY A 56 6.94 3.10 -5.19
C GLY A 56 6.32 2.39 -3.99
N ASP A 57 5.11 2.76 -3.63
CA ASP A 57 4.24 1.86 -2.89
C ASP A 57 4.23 0.57 -3.73
N GLU A 58 5.01 -0.45 -3.34
CA GLU A 58 4.91 -1.77 -3.95
C GLU A 58 3.44 -2.08 -3.89
N GLY A 59 2.79 -2.14 -5.06
CA GLY A 59 1.34 -2.09 -5.20
C GLY A 59 0.75 -2.97 -4.13
N ARG A 60 0.20 -2.34 -3.08
CA ARG A 60 -0.20 -3.04 -1.87
C ARG A 60 -1.07 -4.16 -2.39
N PRO A 61 -0.74 -5.45 -2.18
CA PRO A 61 -1.62 -6.49 -2.62
C PRO A 61 -2.95 -6.15 -1.95
N GLY A 62 -3.91 -5.74 -2.76
CA GLY A 62 -5.27 -5.60 -2.31
C GLY A 62 -5.71 -6.97 -1.82
N ARG A 63 -6.97 -7.08 -1.39
CA ARG A 63 -7.59 -8.39 -1.28
C ARG A 63 -7.30 -9.14 -2.59
N PRO A 64 -6.74 -10.37 -2.56
CA PRO A 64 -6.46 -11.12 -3.78
C PRO A 64 -7.75 -11.14 -4.60
N VAL A 65 -7.67 -10.63 -5.83
CA VAL A 65 -8.77 -10.58 -6.79
C VAL A 65 -8.93 -11.98 -7.40
N THR A 66 -8.99 -13.00 -6.55
CA THR A 66 -9.36 -14.35 -6.97
C THR A 66 -10.86 -14.43 -7.21
N GLU A 67 -11.65 -13.54 -6.58
CA GLU A 67 -13.11 -13.51 -6.70
C GLU A 67 -13.59 -12.79 -7.97
N THR A 68 -12.86 -11.81 -8.50
CA THR A 68 -13.23 -11.02 -9.71
C THR A 68 -12.37 -11.41 -10.92
N THR A 69 -12.18 -12.70 -11.16
CA THR A 69 -11.60 -13.19 -12.41
C THR A 69 -12.64 -13.11 -13.52
N SER A 70 -12.24 -12.87 -14.78
CA SER A 70 -13.17 -12.84 -15.92
C SER A 70 -14.03 -14.11 -16.00
N GLU A 71 -13.46 -15.26 -15.65
CA GLU A 71 -14.16 -16.55 -15.57
C GLU A 71 -15.32 -16.54 -14.56
N ASN A 72 -15.11 -15.95 -13.38
CA ASN A 72 -16.15 -15.84 -12.35
C ASN A 72 -17.24 -14.86 -12.78
N ILE A 73 -16.88 -13.77 -13.48
CA ILE A 73 -17.83 -12.80 -14.03
C ILE A 73 -18.71 -13.47 -15.09
N GLU A 74 -18.11 -14.26 -15.97
CA GLU A 74 -18.85 -15.01 -17.00
C GLU A 74 -19.78 -16.06 -16.38
N GLN A 75 -19.34 -16.76 -15.33
CA GLN A 75 -20.21 -17.71 -14.61
C GLN A 75 -21.41 -17.03 -13.95
N VAL A 76 -21.20 -15.91 -13.25
CA VAL A 76 -22.28 -15.12 -12.65
C VAL A 76 -23.25 -14.64 -13.74
N GLN A 77 -22.72 -14.13 -14.85
CA GLN A 77 -23.53 -13.60 -15.95
C GLN A 77 -24.39 -14.71 -16.59
N SER A 78 -23.83 -15.91 -16.79
CA SER A 78 -24.59 -17.05 -17.33
C SER A 78 -25.76 -17.44 -16.41
N ILE A 79 -25.54 -17.50 -15.09
CA ILE A 79 -26.60 -17.87 -14.14
C ILE A 79 -27.74 -16.84 -14.15
N ILE A 80 -27.41 -15.54 -14.23
CA ILE A 80 -28.40 -14.45 -14.32
C ILE A 80 -29.15 -14.47 -15.66
N ASP A 81 -28.47 -14.79 -16.75
CA ASP A 81 -29.08 -14.89 -18.08
C ASP A 81 -30.04 -16.10 -18.16
N ASP A 82 -29.72 -17.20 -17.46
CA ASP A 82 -30.57 -18.38 -17.34
C ASP A 82 -31.78 -18.16 -16.39
N ASP A 83 -31.57 -17.50 -15.25
CA ASP A 83 -32.63 -17.11 -14.31
C ASP A 83 -32.38 -15.74 -13.66
N ALA A 84 -33.12 -14.73 -14.12
CA ALA A 84 -33.02 -13.37 -13.61
C ALA A 84 -33.56 -13.20 -12.17
N PHE A 85 -34.22 -14.21 -11.59
CA PHE A 85 -34.72 -14.17 -10.21
C PHE A 85 -33.80 -14.85 -9.19
N VAL A 86 -32.61 -15.30 -9.61
CA VAL A 86 -31.64 -15.92 -8.72
C VAL A 86 -31.22 -14.98 -7.58
N THR A 87 -31.23 -15.49 -6.35
CA THR A 87 -30.81 -14.73 -5.17
C THR A 87 -29.29 -14.77 -4.98
N VAL A 88 -28.76 -13.83 -4.19
CA VAL A 88 -27.32 -13.74 -3.90
C VAL A 88 -26.81 -14.97 -3.12
N ASP A 89 -27.65 -15.60 -2.32
CA ASP A 89 -27.31 -16.84 -1.59
C ASP A 89 -27.27 -18.05 -2.54
N GLU A 90 -28.22 -18.16 -3.46
CA GLU A 90 -28.25 -19.22 -4.48
C GLU A 90 -27.11 -19.08 -5.50
N LEU A 91 -26.69 -17.85 -5.80
CA LEU A 91 -25.49 -17.61 -6.58
C LEU A 91 -24.27 -18.16 -5.82
N GLN A 92 -24.05 -17.79 -4.56
CA GLN A 92 -22.90 -18.27 -3.78
C GLN A 92 -22.83 -19.80 -3.61
N GLU A 93 -23.96 -20.49 -3.59
CA GLU A 93 -23.96 -21.96 -3.55
C GLU A 93 -23.48 -22.57 -4.89
N GLN A 94 -23.73 -21.87 -6.01
CA GLN A 94 -23.34 -22.29 -7.36
C GLN A 94 -21.93 -21.86 -7.75
N ILE A 95 -21.53 -20.66 -7.34
CA ILE A 95 -20.20 -20.10 -7.52
C ILE A 95 -19.56 -20.03 -6.14
N ASP A 96 -18.60 -20.91 -5.85
CA ASP A 96 -17.87 -21.03 -4.56
C ASP A 96 -17.03 -19.75 -4.26
N LEU A 97 -17.74 -18.63 -4.09
CA LEU A 97 -17.26 -17.27 -3.99
C LEU A 97 -17.94 -16.63 -2.80
N SER A 98 -17.17 -15.98 -1.93
CA SER A 98 -17.73 -15.30 -0.77
C SER A 98 -18.20 -13.90 -1.15
N HIS A 99 -19.35 -13.46 -0.63
CA HIS A 99 -19.73 -12.06 -0.73
C HIS A 99 -19.12 -11.26 0.43
N GLY A 100 -18.61 -10.06 0.13
CA GLY A 100 -18.15 -9.12 1.15
C GLY A 100 -19.34 -8.45 1.85
N THR A 101 -19.29 -8.38 3.18
CA THR A 101 -20.28 -7.65 4.02
C THR A 101 -20.02 -6.15 4.03
#